data_AF-A0A8T5RKT4-F1
#
_entry.id   AF-A0A8T5RKT4-F1
#
_cell.length_a   1.000
_cell.length_b   1.000
_cell.length_c   1.000
_cell.angle_alpha   90.00
_cell.angle_beta   90.00
_cell.angle_gamma   90.00
#
_symmetry.space_group_name_H-M   'P 1'
#
loop_
_entity.id
_entity.type
_entity.pdbx_description
1 polymer ?
#
loop_
_entity_poly.entity_id
_entity_poly.type
_entity_poly.pdbx_seq_one_letter_code
_entity_poly.pdbx_strand_id
1 'polypeptide(L)'
;NSAGMVINDVFNTLIQNINNYTGEILAQDLEKIADLILEKLGFSVTLHNIRRAINDHKNQKIMLTIEQKNEIFKSIEDWKQRLFT
;
A
#
# COMPACT_ATOMS: atom_id res chain seq x y z
N ASN A 1 1.94 1.93 20.51
CA ASN A 1 1.36 1.04 19.49
C ASN A 1 2.41 0.68 18.44
N SER A 2 3.13 -0.42 18.64
CA SER A 2 4.28 -0.82 17.81
C SER A 2 3.86 -1.28 16.40
N ALA A 3 2.69 -1.90 16.29
CA ALA A 3 2.10 -2.37 15.03
C ALA A 3 1.92 -1.27 13.98
N GLY A 4 1.28 -0.18 14.41
CA GLY A 4 1.05 0.95 13.54
C GLY A 4 2.37 1.60 13.07
N MET A 5 3.36 1.72 13.96
CA MET A 5 4.65 2.32 13.59
C MET A 5 5.35 1.53 12.47
N VAL A 6 5.28 0.19 12.51
CA VAL A 6 5.81 -0.69 11.44
C VAL A 6 5.05 -0.50 10.13
N ILE A 7 3.72 -0.49 10.15
CA ILE A 7 2.91 -0.30 8.93
C ILE A 7 3.21 1.06 8.29
N ASN A 8 3.33 2.11 9.11
CA ASN A 8 3.68 3.46 8.66
C ASN A 8 5.09 3.51 8.02
N ASP A 9 6.06 2.81 8.59
CA ASP A 9 7.42 2.74 8.07
C ASP A 9 7.48 2.03 6.70
N VAL A 10 6.77 0.91 6.55
CA VAL A 10 6.67 0.20 5.27
C VAL A 10 5.94 1.05 4.22
N PHE A 11 4.86 1.75 4.59
CA PHE A 11 4.19 2.69 3.69
C PHE A 11 5.10 3.83 3.24
N ASN A 12 5.86 4.43 4.16
CA ASN A 12 6.82 5.48 3.82
C ASN A 12 7.92 4.96 2.89
N THR A 13 8.45 3.76 3.16
CA THR A 13 9.44 3.11 2.29
C THR A 13 8.89 2.88 0.90
N LEU A 14 7.64 2.40 0.78
CA LEU A 14 6.96 2.22 -0.51
C LEU A 14 6.84 3.55 -1.24
N ILE A 15 6.37 4.61 -0.57
CA ILE A 15 6.23 5.95 -1.15
C ILE A 15 7.58 6.51 -1.63
N GLN A 16 8.65 6.33 -0.87
CA GLN A 16 9.97 6.83 -1.27
C GLN A 16 10.50 6.12 -2.53
N ASN A 17 10.22 4.82 -2.65
CA ASN A 17 10.71 4.01 -3.76
C ASN A 17 9.74 3.93 -4.96
N ILE A 18 8.49 4.41 -4.80
CA ILE A 18 7.43 4.32 -5.83
C ILE A 18 7.85 4.96 -7.16
N ASN A 19 8.78 5.91 -7.14
CA ASN A 19 9.29 6.56 -8.33
C ASN A 19 9.93 5.58 -9.33
N ASN A 20 10.49 4.48 -8.84
CA ASN A 20 11.13 3.44 -9.65
C ASN A 20 10.31 2.14 -9.70
N TYR A 21 9.05 2.15 -9.24
CA TYR A 21 8.23 0.94 -9.16
C TYR A 21 7.45 0.68 -10.44
N THR A 22 7.40 -0.59 -10.81
CA THR A 22 6.37 -1.13 -11.70
C THR A 22 5.12 -1.45 -10.90
N GLY A 23 3.98 -1.59 -11.57
CA GLY A 23 2.75 -2.02 -10.90
C GLY A 23 2.91 -3.39 -10.21
N GLU A 24 3.72 -4.28 -10.77
CA GLU A 24 4.06 -5.57 -10.16
C GLU A 24 4.81 -5.40 -8.82
N ILE A 25 5.87 -4.59 -8.78
CA ILE A 25 6.64 -4.33 -7.55
C ILE A 25 5.77 -3.65 -6.50
N LEU A 26 4.98 -2.66 -6.93
CA LEU A 26 4.02 -1.99 -6.07
C LEU A 26 3.02 -2.98 -5.46
N ALA A 27 2.43 -3.85 -6.28
CA ALA A 27 1.48 -4.85 -5.81
C ALA A 27 2.12 -5.78 -4.77
N GLN A 28 3.36 -6.23 -4.99
CA GLN A 28 4.08 -7.06 -4.02
C GLN A 28 4.31 -6.35 -2.68
N ASP A 29 4.71 -5.08 -2.68
CA ASP A 29 4.88 -4.35 -1.42
C ASP A 29 3.54 -4.04 -0.74
N LEU A 30 2.49 -3.73 -1.51
CA LEU A 30 1.14 -3.61 -0.99
C LEU A 30 0.63 -4.93 -0.38
N GLU A 31 0.96 -6.08 -0.95
CA GLU A 31 0.63 -7.40 -0.38
C GLU A 31 1.27 -7.60 0.99
N LYS A 32 2.55 -7.25 1.15
CA LYS A 32 3.22 -7.30 2.46
C LYS A 32 2.52 -6.40 3.47
N ILE A 33 2.12 -5.20 3.06
CA ILE A 33 1.40 -4.26 3.93
C ILE A 33 0.02 -4.81 4.31
N ALA A 34 -0.70 -5.39 3.35
CA ALA A 34 -1.98 -6.06 3.59
C ALA A 34 -1.84 -7.18 4.62
N ASP A 35 -0.82 -8.03 4.49
CA ASP A 35 -0.55 -9.11 5.45
C ASP A 35 -0.20 -8.57 6.84
N LEU A 36 0.64 -7.53 6.91
CA LEU A 36 0.98 -6.86 8.18
C LEU A 36 -0.25 -6.25 8.86
N ILE A 37 -1.12 -5.60 8.10
CA ILE A 37 -2.38 -5.04 8.62
C ILE A 37 -3.26 -6.18 9.14
N LEU A 38 -3.42 -7.26 8.37
CA LEU A 38 -4.22 -8.41 8.78
C LEU A 38 -3.68 -9.05 10.06
N GLU A 39 -2.36 -9.21 10.18
CA GLU A 39 -1.72 -9.82 11.34
C GLU A 39 -1.78 -8.92 12.58
N LYS A 40 -1.56 -7.61 12.42
CA LYS A 40 -1.42 -6.69 13.55
C LYS A 40 -2.71 -5.98 13.98
N LEU A 41 -3.55 -5.61 13.01
CA LEU A 41 -4.78 -4.82 13.20
C LEU A 41 -6.04 -5.65 12.93
N GLY A 42 -5.91 -6.79 12.23
CA GLY A 42 -7.04 -7.65 11.87
C GLY A 42 -7.71 -7.26 10.56
N PHE A 43 -8.84 -7.91 10.27
CA PHE A 43 -9.58 -7.69 9.03
C PHE A 43 -10.30 -6.35 9.05
N SER A 44 -10.10 -5.52 8.01
CA SER A 44 -10.66 -4.16 7.92
C SER A 44 -11.06 -3.82 6.50
N VAL A 45 -11.96 -2.84 6.32
CA VAL A 45 -12.33 -2.30 4.99
C VAL A 45 -11.08 -1.79 4.25
N THR A 46 -10.14 -1.20 4.98
CA THR A 46 -8.84 -0.77 4.44
C THR A 46 -8.07 -1.91 3.79
N LEU A 47 -8.01 -3.08 4.44
CA LEU A 47 -7.36 -4.27 3.89
C LEU A 47 -8.00 -4.72 2.57
N HIS A 48 -9.33 -4.67 2.50
CA HIS A 48 -10.06 -5.00 1.27
C HIS A 48 -9.72 -4.03 0.13
N ASN A 49 -9.63 -2.73 0.44
CA ASN A 49 -9.23 -1.72 -0.53
C ASN A 49 -7.79 -1.91 -1.02
N ILE A 50 -6.87 -2.23 -0.11
CA ILE A 50 -5.47 -2.53 -0.46
C ILE A 50 -5.41 -3.76 -1.37
N ARG A 51 -6.14 -4.84 -1.06
CA ARG A 51 -6.24 -6.04 -1.92
C ARG A 51 -6.83 -5.76 -3.29
N ARG A 52 -7.77 -4.82 -3.39
CA ARG A 52 -8.26 -4.36 -4.69
C ARG A 52 -7.15 -3.65 -5.47
N ALA A 53 -6.47 -2.68 -4.85
CA ALA A 53 -5.37 -1.95 -5.47
C ALA A 53 -4.23 -2.89 -5.93
N ILE A 54 -3.89 -3.90 -5.12
CA ILE A 54 -2.95 -4.97 -5.50
C ILE A 54 -3.38 -5.64 -6.80
N ASN A 55 -4.65 -6.08 -6.89
CA ASN A 55 -5.12 -6.76 -8.10
C ASN A 55 -5.16 -5.85 -9.33
N ASP A 56 -5.45 -4.56 -9.16
CA ASP A 56 -5.39 -3.56 -10.23
C ASP A 56 -3.95 -3.39 -10.75
N HIS A 57 -2.96 -3.36 -9.85
CA HIS A 57 -1.57 -3.09 -10.22
C HIS A 57 -0.72 -4.34 -10.50
N LYS A 58 -1.07 -5.54 -10.00
CA LYS A 58 -0.25 -6.76 -10.15
C LYS A 58 -0.03 -7.17 -11.60
N ASN A 59 -0.95 -6.78 -12.49
CA ASN A 59 -0.87 -7.08 -13.92
C ASN A 59 -0.15 -5.98 -14.72
N GLN A 60 0.15 -4.84 -14.08
CA GLN A 60 0.93 -3.78 -14.69
C GLN A 60 2.43 -4.07 -14.59
N LYS A 61 2.97 -4.65 -15.66
CA LYS A 61 4.43 -4.85 -15.83
C LYS A 61 5.17 -3.57 -16.22
N ILE A 62 4.44 -2.52 -16.55
CA ILE A 62 5.01 -1.21 -16.89
C ILE A 62 5.30 -0.39 -15.63
N MET A 63 6.21 0.57 -15.75
CA MET A 63 6.43 1.57 -14.70
C MET A 63 5.16 2.35 -14.42
N LEU A 64 4.93 2.67 -13.15
CA LEU A 64 3.81 3.50 -12.74
C LEU A 64 3.95 4.89 -13.37
N THR A 65 2.86 5.38 -13.96
CA THR A 65 2.78 6.76 -14.42
C THR A 65 2.70 7.72 -13.23
N ILE A 66 2.95 9.01 -13.47
CA ILE A 66 2.86 10.05 -12.44
C ILE A 66 1.44 10.09 -11.82
N GLU A 67 0.41 9.90 -12.64
CA GLU A 67 -0.98 9.81 -12.17
C GLU A 67 -1.19 8.62 -11.23
N GLN A 68 -0.70 7.43 -11.61
CA GLN A 68 -0.81 6.23 -10.79
C GLN A 68 -0.05 6.35 -9.46
N LYS A 69 1.13 6.97 -9.49
CA LYS A 69 1.90 7.27 -8.27
C LYS A 69 1.12 8.18 -7.33
N ASN A 70 0.48 9.23 -7.87
CA ASN A 70 -0.34 10.15 -7.08
C ASN A 70 -1.60 9.47 -6.51
N GLU A 71 -2.28 8.63 -7.29
CA GLU A 71 -3.43 7.83 -6.85
C GLU A 71 -3.05 6.90 -5.70
N ILE A 72 -1.92 6.19 -5.83
CA ILE A 72 -1.40 5.33 -4.78
C ILE A 72 -1.00 6.12 -3.54
N PHE A 73 -0.32 7.26 -3.70
CA PHE A 73 0.06 8.10 -2.58
C PHE A 73 -1.17 8.55 -1.78
N LYS A 74 -2.22 9.03 -2.46
CA LYS A 74 -3.50 9.38 -1.83
C LYS A 74 -4.16 8.19 -1.16
N SER A 75 -4.16 7.03 -1.82
CA SER A 75 -4.74 5.82 -1.26
C SER A 75 -4.01 5.40 0.01
N ILE A 76 -2.68 5.45 0.03
CA ILE A 76 -1.86 5.17 1.20
C ILE A 76 -2.17 6.15 2.34
N GLU A 77 -2.27 7.44 2.06
CA GLU A 77 -2.64 8.45 3.06
C GLU A 77 -4.02 8.17 3.66
N ASP A 78 -5.02 7.84 2.84
CA ASP A 78 -6.37 7.43 3.30
C ASP A 78 -6.31 6.17 4.17
N TRP A 79 -5.57 5.15 3.73
CA TRP A 79 -5.40 3.92 4.48
C TRP A 79 -4.73 4.16 5.83
N LYS A 80 -3.68 4.98 5.87
CA LYS A 80 -3.03 5.39 7.12
C LYS A 80 -4.05 6.08 8.01
N GLN A 81 -4.74 7.12 7.54
CA GLN A 81 -5.77 7.79 8.32
C GLN A 81 -6.77 6.81 8.92
N ARG A 82 -7.30 5.85 8.15
CA ARG A 82 -8.24 4.83 8.66
C ARG A 82 -7.63 3.85 9.66
N LEU A 83 -6.37 3.46 9.50
CA LEU A 83 -5.70 2.47 10.35
C LEU A 83 -5.20 3.07 11.68
N PHE A 84 -4.97 4.38 11.71
CA PHE A 84 -4.46 5.13 12.87
C PHE A 84 -5.51 6.04 13.52
N THR A 85 -6.78 5.98 13.09
CA THR A 85 -7.91 6.73 13.67
C THR A 85 -8.40 6.13 14.98
#